data_AF-A0A0D3CW15-F1
#
_entry.id   AF-A0A0D3CW15-F1
#
_cell.length_a   1.000
_cell.length_b   1.000
_cell.length_c   1.000
_cell.angle_alpha   90.00
_cell.angle_beta   90.00
_cell.angle_gamma   90.00
#
_symmetry.space_group_name_H-M   'P 1'
#
loop_
_entity.id
_entity.type
_entity.pdbx_description
1 polymer ?
#
loop_
_entity_poly.entity_id
_entity_poly.type
_entity_poly.pdbx_seq_one_letter_code
_entity_poly.pdbx_strand_id
1 'polypeptide(L)'
;MRQLKVVVADDNGLAFISDRQVSIAKALEKVYPLARHGICIHHLLNNVISYFKGKGLAGLISKASKAYRVVDFKKTFAHVCISV
;
A
#
# COMPACT_ATOMS: atom_id res chain seq x y z
N MET A 1 27.95 -5.46 -5.31
CA MET A 1 26.61 -4.93 -4.97
C MET A 1 26.60 -4.55 -3.50
N ARG A 2 26.19 -3.33 -3.13
CA ARG A 2 25.95 -3.00 -1.72
C ARG A 2 24.55 -3.45 -1.33
N GLN A 3 24.42 -4.15 -0.20
CA GLN A 3 23.13 -4.56 0.33
C GLN A 3 22.47 -3.35 1.00
N LEU A 4 21.17 -3.13 0.76
CA LEU A 4 20.45 -1.99 1.34
C LEU A 4 20.55 -1.95 2.87
N LYS A 5 20.59 -3.13 3.51
CA LYS A 5 20.66 -3.30 4.96
C LYS A 5 21.94 -2.75 5.60
N VAL A 6 22.98 -2.51 4.79
CA VAL A 6 24.23 -1.89 5.23
C VAL A 6 24.06 -0.37 5.43
N VAL A 7 23.10 0.24 4.73
CA VAL A 7 22.86 1.69 4.74
C VAL A 7 21.62 2.03 5.56
N VAL A 8 20.60 1.18 5.52
CA VAL A 8 19.33 1.35 6.23
C VAL A 8 19.15 0.16 7.16
N ALA A 9 19.25 0.40 8.46
CA ALA A 9 18.97 -0.63 9.46
C ALA A 9 17.49 -1.01 9.44
N ASP A 10 17.18 -2.24 9.85
CA ASP A 10 15.80 -2.68 10.05
C ASP A 10 15.24 -2.08 11.34
N ASP A 11 13.99 -1.61 11.31
CA ASP A 11 13.36 -0.88 12.42
C ASP A 11 11.82 -0.91 12.31
N ASN A 12 11.14 -0.80 13.46
CA ASN A 12 9.67 -0.76 13.52
C ASN A 12 9.04 0.51 12.93
N GLY A 13 9.82 1.58 12.80
CA GLY A 13 9.45 2.83 12.13
C GLY A 13 9.73 2.83 10.63
N LEU A 14 10.43 1.82 10.10
CA LEU A 14 10.71 1.69 8.66
C LEU A 14 9.48 1.16 7.92
N ALA A 15 9.22 1.72 6.74
CA ALA A 15 8.17 1.23 5.85
C ALA A 15 8.67 1.12 4.42
N PHE A 16 8.43 -0.03 3.79
CA PHE A 16 8.60 -0.24 2.36
C PHE A 16 7.25 -0.14 1.68
N ILE A 17 7.17 0.69 0.64
CA ILE A 17 5.97 0.90 -0.16
C ILE A 17 6.25 0.41 -1.58
N SER A 18 5.64 -0.70 -1.98
CA SER A 18 5.89 -1.31 -3.30
C SER A 18 4.59 -1.75 -3.96
N ASP A 19 4.69 -2.25 -5.20
CA ASP A 19 3.67 -3.13 -5.74
C ASP A 19 3.65 -4.44 -4.90
N ARG A 20 2.48 -5.05 -4.74
CA ARG A 20 2.29 -6.22 -3.85
C ARG A 20 2.80 -7.53 -4.47
N GLN A 21 3.89 -7.47 -5.23
CA GLN A 21 4.46 -8.65 -5.86
C GLN A 21 5.02 -9.59 -4.79
N VAL A 22 4.67 -10.87 -4.91
CA VAL A 22 4.93 -11.91 -3.90
C VAL A 22 6.43 -12.05 -3.60
N SER A 23 7.30 -11.90 -4.61
CA SER A 23 8.75 -11.98 -4.41
C SER A 23 9.28 -10.84 -3.53
N ILE A 24 8.72 -9.63 -3.65
CA ILE A 24 9.12 -8.48 -2.83
C ILE A 24 8.67 -8.69 -1.39
N ALA A 25 7.42 -9.09 -1.18
CA ALA A 25 6.90 -9.37 0.17
C ALA A 25 7.76 -10.43 0.89
N LYS A 26 8.05 -11.56 0.22
CA LYS A 26 8.92 -12.62 0.77
C LYS A 26 10.34 -12.14 1.05
N ALA A 27 10.89 -11.28 0.20
CA ALA A 27 12.23 -10.73 0.41
C ALA A 27 12.25 -9.79 1.62
N LEU A 28 11.23 -8.96 1.80
CA LEU A 28 11.11 -8.05 2.95
C LEU A 28 10.92 -8.83 4.25
N GLU A 29 10.05 -9.84 4.28
CA GLU A 29 9.88 -10.72 5.46
C GLU A 29 11.21 -11.35 5.91
N LYS A 30 12.10 -11.66 4.97
CA LYS A 30 13.40 -12.26 5.25
C LYS A 30 14.46 -11.24 5.66
N VAL A 31 14.51 -10.08 5.00
CA VAL A 31 15.63 -9.12 5.13
C VAL A 31 15.32 -8.01 6.14
N TYR A 32 14.06 -7.58 6.23
CA TYR A 32 13.52 -6.51 7.07
C TYR A 32 12.25 -6.94 7.82
N PRO A 33 12.33 -7.94 8.72
CA PRO A 33 11.17 -8.44 9.46
C PRO A 33 10.50 -7.42 10.38
N LEU A 34 11.19 -6.35 10.80
CA LEU A 34 10.60 -5.30 11.65
C LEU A 34 9.88 -4.22 10.84
N ALA A 35 10.33 -3.98 9.61
CA ALA A 35 9.74 -2.98 8.74
C ALA A 35 8.31 -3.32 8.34
N ARG A 36 7.48 -2.29 8.20
CA ARG A 36 6.13 -2.42 7.65
C ARG A 36 6.18 -2.53 6.13
N HIS A 37 5.30 -3.34 5.56
CA HIS A 37 5.10 -3.40 4.12
C HIS A 37 3.74 -2.81 3.75
N GLY A 38 3.74 -1.78 2.91
CA GLY A 38 2.54 -1.10 2.42
C GLY A 38 2.41 -1.17 0.91
N ILE A 39 1.18 -0.98 0.43
CA ILE A 39 0.88 -0.96 -1.00
C ILE A 39 1.08 0.46 -1.54
N CYS A 40 1.81 0.57 -2.64
CA CYS A 40 1.94 1.83 -3.36
C CYS A 40 0.58 2.28 -3.91
N ILE A 41 0.12 3.46 -3.48
CA ILE A 41 -1.16 4.03 -3.93
C ILE A 41 -1.18 4.28 -5.44
N HIS A 42 -0.05 4.68 -6.04
CA HIS A 42 0.03 4.89 -7.48
C HIS A 42 -0.25 3.59 -8.26
N HIS A 43 0.43 2.50 -7.90
CA HIS A 43 0.19 1.18 -8.50
C HIS A 43 -1.22 0.68 -8.22
N LEU A 44 -1.72 0.86 -6.98
CA LEU A 44 -3.09 0.45 -6.62
C LEU A 44 -4.13 1.17 -7.48
N LEU A 45 -4.01 2.49 -7.66
CA LEU A 45 -4.94 3.27 -8.48
C LEU A 45 -4.88 2.86 -9.95
N ASN A 46 -3.68 2.65 -10.51
CA ASN A 46 -3.53 2.19 -11.89
C ASN A 46 -4.20 0.82 -12.11
N ASN A 47 -4.05 -0.11 -11.16
CA ASN A 47 -4.73 -1.41 -11.20
C ASN A 47 -6.24 -1.25 -11.13
N VAL A 48 -6.75 -0.42 -10.20
CA VAL A 48 -8.18 -0.17 -10.06
C VAL A 48 -8.76 0.44 -11.34
N ILE A 49 -8.08 1.42 -11.94
CA ILE A 49 -8.52 2.03 -13.21
C ILE A 49 -8.55 0.99 -14.33
N SER A 50 -7.56 0.11 -14.38
CA SER A 50 -7.46 -0.93 -15.42
C SER A 50 -8.58 -1.97 -15.32
N TYR A 51 -8.90 -2.44 -14.11
CA TYR A 51 -9.83 -3.55 -13.87
C TYR A 51 -11.26 -3.12 -13.52
N PHE A 52 -11.48 -1.92 -12.98
CA PHE A 52 -12.79 -1.45 -12.48
C PHE A 52 -13.26 -0.15 -13.17
N LYS A 53 -13.11 -0.11 -14.49
CA LYS A 53 -13.46 1.04 -15.34
C LYS A 53 -14.89 1.54 -15.06
N GLY A 54 -15.05 2.86 -14.95
CA GLY A 54 -16.37 3.51 -14.85
C GLY A 54 -17.05 3.47 -13.48
N LYS A 55 -16.51 2.77 -12.47
CA LYS A 55 -17.16 2.64 -11.15
C LYS A 55 -16.86 3.77 -10.14
N GLY A 56 -16.11 4.81 -10.54
CA GLY A 56 -15.65 5.86 -9.60
C GLY A 56 -14.72 5.38 -8.48
N LEU A 57 -14.36 4.09 -8.48
CA LEU A 57 -13.67 3.40 -7.39
C LEU A 57 -12.28 3.97 -7.12
N ALA A 58 -11.56 4.38 -8.18
CA ALA A 58 -10.26 5.05 -8.05
C ALA A 58 -10.36 6.35 -7.25
N GLY A 59 -11.44 7.11 -7.42
CA GLY A 59 -11.70 8.33 -6.65
C GLY A 59 -11.93 8.04 -5.17
N LEU A 60 -12.74 7.02 -4.86
CA LEU A 60 -13.01 6.61 -3.47
C LEU A 60 -11.75 6.09 -2.77
N ILE A 61 -10.95 5.26 -3.45
CA ILE A 61 -9.68 4.74 -2.92
C ILE A 61 -8.67 5.87 -2.70
N SER A 62 -8.54 6.80 -3.65
CA SER A 62 -7.66 7.98 -3.50
C SER A 62 -8.08 8.87 -2.33
N LYS A 63 -9.38 9.03 -2.10
CA LYS A 63 -9.91 9.76 -0.94
C LYS A 63 -9.60 9.03 0.36
N ALA A 64 -9.82 7.72 0.42
CA ALA A 64 -9.52 6.91 1.60
C ALA A 64 -8.02 6.95 1.94
N SER A 65 -7.14 6.81 0.95
CA SER A 65 -5.68 6.78 1.18
C SER A 65 -5.09 8.08 1.73
N LYS A 66 -5.80 9.19 1.59
CA LYS A 66 -5.38 10.51 2.08
C LYS A 66 -5.93 10.84 3.47
N ALA A 67 -6.73 9.95 4.05
CA ALA A 67 -7.29 10.16 5.38
C ALA A 67 -6.17 10.12 6.45
N TYR A 68 -6.10 11.17 7.27
CA TYR A 68 -5.11 11.25 8.34
C TYR A 68 -5.43 10.31 9.52
N ARG A 69 -6.72 10.20 9.88
CA ARG A 69 -7.16 9.36 11.00
C ARG A 69 -7.71 8.03 10.49
N VAL A 70 -7.46 6.98 11.27
CA VAL A 70 -8.01 5.64 11.00
C VAL A 70 -9.54 5.64 10.92
N VAL A 71 -10.22 6.45 11.73
CA VAL A 71 -11.69 6.56 11.69
C VAL A 71 -12.18 7.15 10.36
N ASP A 72 -11.50 8.16 9.83
CA ASP A 72 -11.83 8.81 8.56
C ASP A 72 -11.51 7.89 7.37
N PHE A 73 -10.40 7.14 7.46
CA PHE A 73 -10.07 6.08 6.53
C PHE A 73 -11.18 5.05 6.49
N LYS A 74 -11.55 4.47 7.64
CA LYS A 74 -12.58 3.43 7.74
C LYS A 74 -13.93 3.90 7.20
N LYS A 75 -14.34 5.13 7.55
CA LYS A 75 -15.57 5.75 7.03
C LYS A 75 -15.54 5.85 5.50
N THR A 76 -14.45 6.35 4.92
CA THR A 76 -14.34 6.49 3.47
C THR A 76 -14.24 5.13 2.78
N PHE A 77 -13.48 4.20 3.34
CA PHE A 77 -13.25 2.88 2.78
C PHE A 77 -14.50 1.99 2.81
N ALA A 78 -15.42 2.20 3.75
CA ALA A 78 -16.73 1.54 3.73
C ALA A 78 -17.50 1.79 2.41
N HIS A 79 -17.35 2.99 1.81
CA HIS A 79 -17.94 3.29 0.50
C HIS A 79 -17.25 2.52 -0.64
N VAL A 80 -15.95 2.21 -0.53
CA VAL A 80 -15.23 1.35 -1.48
C VAL A 80 -15.82 -0.07 -1.43
N CYS A 81 -16.04 -0.62 -0.23
CA CYS A 81 -16.52 -1.98 -0.03
C CYS A 81 -17.93 -2.24 -0.60
N ILE A 82 -18.82 -1.24 -0.56
CA ILE A 82 -20.18 -1.37 -1.14
C ILE A 82 -20.21 -1.13 -2.66
N SER A 83 -19.10 -0.72 -3.27
CA SER A 83 -19.01 -0.35 -4.70
C SER A 83 -18.35 -1.41 -5.58
N VAL A 84 -17.79 -2.48 -4.98
CA VAL A 84 -17.06 -3.54 -5.68
C VAL A 84 -17.93 -4.74 -5.98
#